data_AF-A0A951ADT8-F1
#
_entry.id   AF-A0A951ADT8-F1
#
_cell.length_a   1.000
_cell.length_b   1.000
_cell.length_c   1.000
_cell.angle_alpha   90.00
_cell.angle_beta   90.00
_cell.angle_gamma   90.00
#
_symmetry.space_group_name_H-M   'P 1'
#
loop_
_entity.id
_entity.type
_entity.pdbx_description
1 polymer ?
#
loop_
_entity_poly.entity_id
_entity_poly.type
_entity_poly.pdbx_seq_one_letter_code
_entity_poly.pdbx_strand_id
1 'polypeptide(L)'
;MRFDDGIFGLYSQTYENRREVEYSLEDYLRACSDDAAFYAGPAERLLKAIGEPVMVDTAQDPRLGRIFMNRTIKVYPAFADDFFGMEDTIERIVGFFRHAAQGLEERKQ
;
A
#
# COMPACT_ATOMS: atom_id res chain seq x y z
N MET A 1 -0.18 37.88 -10.59
CA MET A 1 0.81 37.69 -9.51
C MET A 1 0.60 36.27 -9.01
N ARG A 2 1.54 35.36 -9.30
CA ARG A 2 1.43 33.95 -8.87
C ARG A 2 1.48 33.95 -7.34
N PHE A 3 0.44 33.44 -6.70
CA PHE A 3 0.52 33.10 -5.28
C PHE A 3 1.49 31.93 -5.19
N ASP A 4 2.61 32.13 -4.50
CA ASP A 4 3.59 31.08 -4.28
C ASP A 4 2.93 29.92 -3.53
N ASP A 5 2.83 28.76 -4.21
CA ASP A 5 2.71 27.43 -3.60
C ASP A 5 4.00 27.11 -2.80
N GLY A 6 4.36 27.98 -1.86
CA GLY A 6 5.55 27.87 -1.02
C GLY A 6 5.34 26.95 0.18
N ILE A 7 6.35 26.88 1.05
CA ILE A 7 6.35 26.06 2.28
C ILE A 7 5.09 26.28 3.15
N PHE A 8 4.56 27.50 3.18
CA PHE A 8 3.35 27.82 3.94
C PHE A 8 2.08 27.22 3.32
N GLY A 9 1.95 27.21 1.99
CA GLY A 9 0.84 26.55 1.30
C GLY A 9 0.86 25.03 1.50
N LEU A 10 2.04 24.41 1.36
CA LEU A 10 2.24 22.98 1.61
C LEU A 10 1.95 22.59 3.07
N TYR A 11 2.37 23.43 4.03
CA TYR A 11 2.09 23.21 5.45
C TYR A 11 0.60 23.28 5.76
N SER A 12 -0.09 24.31 5.28
CA SER A 12 -1.55 24.45 5.45
C SER A 12 -2.31 23.26 4.85
N GLN A 13 -1.95 22.83 3.63
CA GLN A 13 -2.58 21.67 2.98
C GLN A 13 -2.34 20.36 3.75
N THR A 14 -1.12 20.15 4.26
CA THR A 14 -0.79 18.96 5.06
C THR A 14 -1.52 18.96 6.40
N TYR A 15 -1.65 20.13 7.02
CA TYR A 15 -2.38 20.30 8.27
C TYR A 15 -3.87 20.04 8.09
N GLU A 16 -4.47 20.57 7.02
CA GLU A 16 -5.88 20.31 6.67
C GLU A 16 -6.13 18.83 6.36
N ASN A 17 -5.25 18.17 5.61
CA ASN A 17 -5.37 16.73 5.31
C ASN A 17 -5.25 15.83 6.56
N ARG A 18 -4.59 16.31 7.61
CA ARG A 18 -4.45 15.58 8.89
C ARG A 18 -5.50 15.97 9.91
N ARG A 19 -6.36 16.93 9.59
CA ARG A 19 -7.39 17.39 10.52
C ARG A 19 -8.37 16.25 10.74
N GLU A 20 -8.48 15.85 12.00
CA GLU A 20 -9.47 14.87 12.42
C GLU A 20 -10.88 15.45 12.20
N VAL A 21 -11.75 14.64 11.61
CA VAL A 21 -13.15 14.99 11.37
C VAL A 21 -13.99 14.17 12.32
N GLU A 22 -14.80 14.84 13.13
CA GLU A 22 -15.78 14.17 13.99
C GLU A 22 -16.97 13.68 13.15
N TYR A 23 -17.34 12.43 13.36
CA TYR A 23 -18.56 11.84 12.80
C TYR A 23 -19.54 11.53 13.92
N SER A 24 -20.83 11.70 13.66
CA SER A 24 -21.84 11.05 14.49
C SER A 24 -21.77 9.53 14.28
N LEU A 25 -22.29 8.76 15.25
CA LEU A 25 -22.35 7.31 15.10
C LEU A 25 -23.19 6.89 13.87
N GLU A 26 -24.30 7.58 13.59
CA GLU A 26 -25.13 7.29 12.42
C GLU A 26 -24.37 7.52 11.11
N ASP A 27 -23.69 8.66 11.00
CA ASP A 27 -22.93 9.01 9.80
C ASP A 27 -21.77 8.03 9.59
N TYR A 28 -21.08 7.63 10.67
CA TYR A 28 -20.04 6.61 10.61
C TYR A 28 -20.58 5.27 10.10
N LEU A 29 -21.71 4.80 10.65
CA LEU A 29 -22.32 3.54 10.23
C LEU A 29 -22.82 3.58 8.78
N ARG A 30 -23.37 4.71 8.34
CA ARG A 30 -23.75 4.92 6.93
C ARG A 30 -22.52 4.88 6.03
N ALA A 31 -21.44 5.57 6.40
CA ALA A 31 -20.19 5.55 5.66
C ALA A 31 -19.54 4.17 5.59
N CYS A 32 -19.62 3.36 6.67
CA CYS A 32 -19.16 1.97 6.67
C CYS A 32 -19.91 1.08 5.67
N SER A 33 -21.15 1.43 5.31
CA SER A 33 -21.91 0.71 4.28
C SER A 33 -21.36 0.96 2.87
N ASP A 34 -20.77 2.14 2.64
CA ASP A 34 -20.33 2.58 1.32
C ASP A 34 -18.84 2.30 1.09
N ASP A 35 -18.01 2.45 2.12
CA ASP A 35 -16.56 2.21 2.04
C ASP A 35 -16.04 1.41 3.25
N ALA A 36 -15.53 0.22 2.94
CA ALA A 36 -14.90 -0.66 3.93
C ALA A 36 -13.65 -0.04 4.59
N ALA A 37 -13.05 0.99 3.99
CA ALA A 37 -11.88 1.67 4.56
C ALA A 37 -12.16 2.30 5.94
N PHE A 38 -13.42 2.65 6.23
CA PHE A 38 -13.83 3.23 7.52
C PHE A 38 -13.56 2.29 8.69
N TYR A 39 -13.78 0.99 8.50
CA TYR A 39 -13.52 -0.03 9.53
C TYR A 39 -12.32 -0.93 9.23
N ALA A 40 -11.67 -0.76 8.07
CA ALA A 40 -10.50 -1.54 7.69
C ALA A 40 -9.33 -1.33 8.65
N GLY A 41 -8.70 -2.42 9.06
CA GLY A 41 -7.51 -2.41 9.91
C GLY A 41 -6.26 -1.88 9.18
N PRO A 42 -5.16 -1.59 9.91
CA PRO A 42 -3.92 -1.10 9.31
C PRO A 42 -3.37 -1.99 8.20
N ALA A 43 -3.37 -3.32 8.41
CA ALA A 43 -2.89 -4.28 7.42
C ALA A 43 -3.72 -4.27 6.13
N GLU A 44 -5.05 -4.23 6.24
CA GLU A 44 -5.97 -4.16 5.09
C GLU A 44 -5.77 -2.87 4.30
N ARG A 45 -5.57 -1.74 4.99
CA ARG A 45 -5.27 -0.44 4.36
C ARG A 45 -3.95 -0.46 3.62
N LEU A 46 -2.90 -1.04 4.21
CA LEU A 46 -1.60 -1.19 3.56
C LEU A 46 -1.69 -2.10 2.33
N LEU A 47 -2.40 -3.23 2.40
CA LEU A 47 -2.63 -4.09 1.23
C LEU A 47 -3.36 -3.36 0.11
N LYS A 48 -4.40 -2.57 0.44
CA LYS A 48 -5.13 -1.74 -0.52
C LYS A 48 -4.20 -0.73 -1.20
N ALA A 49 -3.26 -0.13 -0.46
CA ALA A 49 -2.29 0.81 -0.99
C ALA A 49 -1.20 0.14 -1.85
N ILE A 50 -0.74 -1.06 -1.46
CA ILE A 50 0.25 -1.84 -2.21
C ILE A 50 -0.33 -2.32 -3.55
N GLY A 51 -1.60 -2.73 -3.56
CA GLY A 51 -2.31 -3.18 -4.74
C GLY A 51 -1.98 -4.62 -5.15
N GLU A 52 -2.40 -4.97 -6.37
CA GLU A 52 -2.25 -6.32 -6.91
C GLU A 52 -0.92 -6.52 -7.65
N PRO A 53 -0.31 -7.72 -7.55
CA PRO A 53 0.94 -8.01 -8.22
C PRO A 53 0.73 -8.31 -9.71
N VAL A 54 1.75 -7.98 -10.51
CA VAL A 54 1.91 -8.44 -11.89
C VAL A 54 2.86 -9.65 -11.88
N MET A 55 2.45 -10.73 -12.55
CA MET A 55 3.30 -11.90 -12.71
C MET A 55 4.31 -11.66 -13.84
N VAL A 56 5.60 -11.78 -13.53
CA VAL A 56 6.68 -11.54 -14.49
C VAL A 56 7.47 -12.82 -14.70
N ASP A 57 7.54 -13.29 -15.95
CA ASP A 57 8.44 -14.38 -16.36
C ASP A 57 9.85 -13.83 -16.57
N THR A 58 10.73 -14.11 -15.61
CA THR A 58 12.11 -13.59 -15.65
C THR A 58 12.98 -14.29 -16.68
N ALA A 59 12.56 -15.43 -17.26
CA ALA A 59 13.30 -16.10 -18.33
C ALA A 59 13.35 -15.28 -19.63
N GLN A 60 12.38 -14.37 -19.84
CA GLN A 60 12.31 -13.52 -21.02
C GLN A 60 13.30 -12.34 -20.98
N ASP A 61 13.86 -12.03 -19.81
CA ASP A 61 14.81 -10.94 -19.62
C ASP A 61 16.14 -11.51 -19.09
N PRO A 62 17.26 -11.40 -19.85
CA PRO A 62 18.55 -11.94 -19.43
C PRO A 62 19.11 -11.38 -18.12
N ARG A 63 18.72 -10.16 -17.71
CA ARG A 63 19.12 -9.54 -16.44
C ARG A 63 18.28 -10.10 -15.30
N LEU A 64 16.96 -10.13 -15.46
CA LEU A 64 16.05 -10.68 -14.44
C LEU A 64 16.28 -12.19 -14.25
N GLY A 65 16.50 -12.93 -15.33
CA GLY A 65 16.78 -14.37 -15.29
C GLY A 65 18.04 -14.72 -14.50
N ARG A 66 19.06 -13.85 -14.50
CA ARG A 66 20.27 -14.01 -13.68
C ARG A 66 20.04 -13.72 -12.20
N ILE A 67 19.17 -12.77 -11.88
CA ILE A 67 18.86 -12.37 -10.49
C ILE A 67 17.93 -13.40 -9.84
N PHE A 68 16.90 -13.83 -10.57
CA PHE A 68 15.82 -14.66 -10.05
C PHE A 68 15.86 -16.10 -10.55
N MET A 69 16.94 -16.52 -11.21
CA MET A 69 17.13 -17.89 -11.69
C MET A 69 16.00 -18.38 -12.60
N ASN A 70 15.54 -17.52 -13.52
CA ASN A 70 14.45 -17.79 -14.47
C ASN A 70 13.10 -18.20 -13.82
N ARG A 71 12.86 -17.88 -12.54
CA ARG A 71 11.55 -18.11 -11.91
C ARG A 71 10.54 -17.05 -12.33
N THR A 72 9.25 -17.39 -12.28
CA THR A 72 8.20 -16.36 -12.31
C THR A 72 8.12 -15.68 -10.94
N ILE A 73 8.11 -14.35 -10.92
CA ILE A 73 8.02 -13.54 -9.69
C ILE A 73 6.76 -12.68 -9.68
N LYS A 74 6.35 -12.23 -8.49
CA LYS A 74 5.33 -11.20 -8.31
C LYS A 74 5.98 -9.83 -8.18
N VAL A 75 5.65 -8.93 -9.09
CA VAL A 75 6.09 -7.53 -9.03
C VAL A 75 4.91 -6.67 -8.61
N TYR A 76 5.08 -5.93 -7.52
CA TYR A 76 4.07 -5.00 -7.01
C TYR A 76 4.42 -3.58 -7.52
N PRO A 77 3.53 -2.92 -8.31
CA PRO A 77 3.83 -1.61 -8.90
C PRO A 77 4.23 -0.54 -7.88
N ALA A 78 3.66 -0.61 -6.67
CA ALA A 78 3.98 0.32 -5.58
C ALA A 78 5.45 0.32 -5.14
N PHE A 79 6.23 -0.71 -5.50
CA PHE A 79 7.64 -0.84 -5.14
C PHE A 79 8.60 -0.89 -6.35
N ALA A 80 8.07 -0.91 -7.57
CA ALA A 80 8.84 -1.25 -8.77
C ALA A 80 9.94 -0.22 -9.13
N ASP A 81 9.72 1.06 -8.83
CA ASP A 81 10.63 2.14 -9.20
C ASP A 81 11.79 2.33 -8.20
N ASP A 82 11.59 1.88 -6.95
CA ASP A 82 12.52 2.15 -5.85
C ASP A 82 13.29 0.91 -5.36
N PHE A 83 12.76 -0.31 -5.59
CA PHE A 83 13.30 -1.55 -5.02
C PHE A 83 13.63 -2.59 -6.10
N PHE A 84 14.87 -2.59 -6.55
CA PHE A 84 15.37 -3.54 -7.57
C PHE A 84 16.03 -4.77 -6.93
N GLY A 85 15.62 -5.98 -7.31
CA GLY A 85 16.22 -7.22 -6.80
C GLY A 85 15.72 -7.66 -5.41
N MET A 86 14.71 -6.98 -4.87
CA MET A 86 14.11 -7.24 -3.56
C MET A 86 12.69 -7.84 -3.64
N GLU A 87 12.28 -8.32 -4.81
CA GLU A 87 10.93 -8.78 -5.12
C GLU A 87 10.50 -9.95 -4.21
N ASP A 88 11.41 -10.88 -3.93
CA ASP A 88 11.18 -11.97 -2.96
C ASP A 88 10.95 -11.43 -1.54
N THR A 89 11.67 -10.38 -1.13
CA THR A 89 11.50 -9.73 0.19
C THR A 89 10.19 -8.97 0.26
N ILE A 90 9.84 -8.24 -0.81
CA ILE A 90 8.56 -7.54 -0.92
C ILE A 90 7.42 -8.55 -0.84
N GLU A 91 7.50 -9.68 -1.55
CA GLU A 91 6.48 -10.73 -1.48
C GLU A 91 6.31 -11.27 -0.05
N ARG A 92 7.39 -11.43 0.71
CA ARG A 92 7.31 -11.84 2.13
C ARG A 92 6.62 -10.79 3.00
N ILE A 93 6.93 -9.51 2.80
CA ILE A 93 6.28 -8.40 3.53
C ILE A 93 4.79 -8.33 3.18
N VAL A 94 4.43 -8.43 1.91
CA VAL A 94 3.02 -8.47 1.48
C VAL A 94 2.32 -9.70 2.05
N GLY A 95 2.99 -10.85 2.08
CA GLY A 95 2.49 -12.08 2.71
C GLY A 95 2.16 -11.88 4.19
N PHE A 96 3.06 -11.22 4.94
CA PHE A 96 2.81 -10.87 6.34
C PHE A 96 1.55 -10.03 6.50
N PHE A 97 1.37 -8.98 5.70
CA PHE A 97 0.17 -8.15 5.77
C PHE A 97 -1.09 -8.91 5.36
N ARG A 98 -1.01 -9.81 4.37
CA ARG A 98 -2.14 -10.68 3.99
C ARG A 98 -2.57 -11.57 5.15
N HIS A 99 -1.62 -12.14 5.90
CA HIS A 99 -1.94 -12.95 7.06
C HIS A 99 -2.51 -12.10 8.21
N ALA A 100 -1.95 -10.93 8.47
CA ALA A 100 -2.46 -9.99 9.47
C ALA A 100 -3.90 -9.54 9.16
N ALA A 101 -4.20 -9.24 7.89
CA ALA A 101 -5.56 -8.88 7.43
C ALA A 101 -6.58 -10.02 7.61
N GLN A 102 -6.14 -11.28 7.53
CA GLN A 102 -6.99 -12.45 7.77
C GLN A 102 -7.23 -12.74 9.26
N GLY A 103 -6.61 -11.96 10.16
CA GLY A 103 -6.72 -12.15 11.60
C GLY A 103 -5.88 -13.31 12.15
N LEU A 104 -4.82 -13.70 11.45
CA LEU A 104 -3.83 -14.70 11.91
C LEU A 104 -2.88 -14.10 12.97
N GLU A 105 -1.84 -14.86 13.34
CA GLU A 105 -0.91 -14.53 14.44
C GLU A 105 -0.21 -13.17 14.23
N GLU A 106 0.05 -12.81 12.98
CA GLU A 106 0.67 -11.56 12.54
C GLU A 106 -0.15 -10.32 12.92
N ARG A 107 -1.46 -10.46 13.19
CA ARG A 107 -2.32 -9.34 13.63
C ARG A 107 -1.92 -8.79 15.00
N LYS A 108 -1.23 -9.59 15.83
CA LYS A 108 -0.89 -9.23 17.22
C LYS A 108 0.37 -8.37 17.35
N GLN A 109 1.14 -8.23 16.26
CA GLN A 109 2.34 -7.39 16.21
C GLN A 109 1.96 -5.94 15.92
#